data_AF-A0AAW6Y927-F1
#
_entry.id   AF-A0AAW6Y927-F1
#
_cell.length_a   1.000
_cell.length_b   1.000
_cell.length_c   1.000
_cell.angle_alpha   90.00
_cell.angle_beta   90.00
_cell.angle_gamma   90.00
#
_symmetry.space_group_name_H-M   'P 1'
#
loop_
_entity.id
_entity.type
_entity.pdbx_description
1 polymer ?
#
loop_
_entity_poly.entity_id
_entity_poly.type
_entity_poly.pdbx_seq_one_letter_code
_entity_poly.pdbx_strand_id
1 'polypeptide(L)'
;RPQLWHETQDVLALPTVSAPVTQAPAPTALLHHGLLRQAALTPQETALISPIRELTYRQLSTAADHVARALLALGVQHGDRVA
;
A
#
# COMPACT_ATOMS: atom_id res chain seq x y z
N ARG A 1 -24.80 9.43 -3.16
CA ARG A 1 -24.02 10.14 -4.21
C ARG A 1 -22.55 9.76 -4.01
N PRO A 2 -21.91 9.03 -4.93
CA PRO A 2 -20.50 8.69 -4.77
C PRO A 2 -19.66 9.94 -5.07
N GLN A 3 -18.70 10.23 -4.20
CA GLN A 3 -17.75 11.31 -4.40
C GLN A 3 -16.79 10.89 -5.52
N LEU A 4 -16.80 11.65 -6.62
CA LEU A 4 -15.88 11.54 -7.73
C LEU A 4 -14.48 11.92 -7.21
N TRP A 5 -13.53 10.99 -7.25
CA TRP A 5 -12.12 11.20 -6.89
C TRP A 5 -11.37 12.02 -7.96
N HIS A 6 -12.02 13.03 -8.53
CA HIS A 6 -11.51 13.83 -9.65
C HIS A 6 -11.12 15.24 -9.19
N GLU A 7 -10.10 15.34 -8.35
CA GLU A 7 -9.40 16.58 -7.98
C GLU A 7 -8.14 16.10 -7.26
N THR A 8 -6.91 16.12 -7.79
CA THR A 8 -6.25 17.07 -8.67
C THR A 8 -5.08 16.29 -9.32
N GLN A 9 -5.17 15.90 -10.59
CA GLN A 9 -4.04 15.21 -11.27
C GLN A 9 -2.86 16.13 -11.60
N ASP A 10 -2.97 17.43 -11.34
CA ASP A 10 -2.01 18.44 -11.81
C ASP A 10 -0.79 18.67 -10.90
N VAL A 11 -0.82 18.18 -9.66
CA VAL A 11 0.27 18.41 -8.67
C VAL A 11 1.29 17.28 -8.59
N LEU A 12 1.03 16.16 -9.26
CA LEU A 12 1.89 15.00 -9.28
C LEU A 12 2.39 14.84 -10.71
N ALA A 13 3.48 15.54 -11.06
CA ALA A 13 4.30 15.26 -12.24
C ALA A 13 4.99 13.89 -12.08
N LEU A 14 4.19 12.85 -11.79
CA LEU A 14 4.63 11.48 -11.71
C LEU A 14 4.96 11.05 -13.13
N PRO A 15 6.10 10.38 -13.34
CA PRO A 15 6.35 9.75 -14.62
C PRO A 15 5.19 8.81 -14.93
N THR A 16 4.74 8.80 -16.20
CA THR A 16 3.78 7.80 -16.68
C THR A 16 4.37 6.42 -16.44
N VAL A 17 3.90 5.71 -15.42
CA VAL A 17 4.26 4.32 -15.16
C VAL A 17 3.48 3.46 -16.14
N SER A 18 4.11 3.11 -17.27
CA SER A 18 3.63 2.03 -18.14
C SER A 18 4.12 0.70 -17.57
N ALA A 19 3.37 0.16 -16.60
CA ALA A 19 3.53 -1.24 -16.21
C ALA A 19 2.59 -2.10 -17.09
N PRO A 20 3.04 -3.27 -17.59
CA PRO A 20 2.15 -4.18 -18.30
C PRO A 20 1.02 -4.62 -17.37
N VAL A 21 -0.21 -4.20 -17.68
CA VAL A 21 -1.41 -4.67 -16.99
C VAL A 21 -1.68 -6.08 -17.49
N THR A 22 -1.20 -7.08 -16.76
CA THR A 22 -1.57 -8.47 -17.02
C THR A 22 -2.92 -8.72 -16.35
N GLN A 23 -3.97 -8.97 -17.14
CA GLN A 23 -5.22 -9.51 -16.61
C GLN A 23 -4.97 -10.96 -16.18
N ALA A 24 -4.50 -11.12 -14.94
CA ALA A 24 -4.38 -12.40 -14.26
C ALA A 24 -5.65 -12.67 -13.44
N PRO A 25 -5.97 -13.95 -13.14
CA PRO A 25 -6.97 -14.28 -12.14
C PRO A 25 -6.68 -13.55 -10.83
N ALA A 26 -7.72 -13.10 -10.13
CA ALA A 26 -7.55 -12.44 -8.84
C ALA A 26 -6.77 -13.39 -7.90
N PRO A 27 -5.69 -12.90 -7.26
CA PRO A 27 -4.94 -13.73 -6.35
C PRO A 27 -5.83 -14.15 -5.17
N THR A 28 -5.80 -15.44 -4.84
CA THR A 28 -6.50 -15.99 -3.67
C THR A 28 -5.80 -15.60 -2.35
N ALA A 29 -4.53 -15.20 -2.43
CA ALA A 29 -3.76 -14.74 -1.29
C ALA A 29 -4.20 -13.34 -0.84
N LEU A 30 -4.08 -13.07 0.45
CA LEU A 30 -4.31 -11.75 1.02
C LEU A 30 -3.31 -10.75 0.43
N LEU A 31 -3.77 -9.56 0.05
CA LEU A 31 -2.93 -8.55 -0.62
C LEU A 31 -1.65 -8.22 0.17
N HIS A 32 -1.75 -8.15 1.51
CA HIS A 32 -0.60 -7.85 2.37
C HIS A 32 0.48 -8.93 2.33
N HIS A 33 0.18 -10.18 1.96
CA HIS A 33 1.21 -11.22 1.79
C HIS A 33 2.21 -10.87 0.69
N GLY A 34 1.76 -10.23 -0.40
CA GLY A 34 2.66 -9.78 -1.47
C GLY A 34 3.64 -8.72 -0.97
N LEU A 35 3.14 -7.75 -0.22
CA LEU A 35 3.95 -6.70 0.41
C LEU A 35 5.00 -7.29 1.36
N LEU A 36 4.58 -8.17 2.27
CA LEU A 36 5.48 -8.78 3.26
C LEU A 36 6.55 -9.66 2.60
N ARG A 37 6.17 -10.41 1.55
CA ARG A 37 7.13 -11.19 0.74
C ARG A 37 8.18 -10.28 0.10
N GLN A 38 7.77 -9.17 -0.52
CA GLN A 38 8.72 -8.26 -1.16
C GLN A 38 9.62 -7.56 -0.13
N ALA A 39 9.11 -7.23 1.06
CA ALA A 39 9.91 -6.71 2.15
C ALA A 39 10.97 -7.71 2.66
N ALA A 40 10.70 -9.01 2.58
CA ALA A 40 11.71 -10.03 2.88
C ALA A 40 12.75 -10.18 1.75
N LEU A 41 12.33 -10.14 0.49
CA LEU A 41 13.20 -10.34 -0.68
C LEU A 41 14.09 -9.13 -0.98
N THR A 42 13.52 -7.92 -0.95
CA THR A 42 14.18 -6.68 -1.36
C THR A 42 13.90 -5.55 -0.36
N PRO A 43 14.36 -5.67 0.90
CA PRO A 43 13.98 -4.74 1.98
C PRO A 43 14.41 -3.29 1.74
N GLN A 44 15.47 -3.07 0.99
CA GLN A 44 16.05 -1.73 0.75
C GLN A 44 15.56 -1.09 -0.55
N GLU A 45 14.82 -1.82 -1.38
CA GLU A 45 14.22 -1.26 -2.60
C GLU A 45 13.04 -0.36 -2.24
N THR A 46 12.86 0.66 -3.05
CA THR A 46 11.77 1.62 -2.88
C THR A 46 10.42 0.97 -3.16
N ALA A 47 9.49 1.12 -2.21
CA ALA A 47 8.12 0.61 -2.31
C ALA A 47 7.08 1.71 -2.53
N LEU A 48 7.36 2.92 -2.02
CA LEU A 48 6.42 4.04 -2.08
C LEU A 48 7.18 5.36 -2.24
N ILE A 49 6.81 6.12 -3.25
CA ILE A 49 7.28 7.49 -3.48
C ILE A 49 6.11 8.43 -3.28
N SER A 50 6.31 9.48 -2.50
CA SER A 50 5.38 10.59 -2.30
C SER A 50 6.15 11.91 -2.34
N PRO A 51 5.48 13.06 -2.51
CA PRO A 51 6.16 14.36 -2.54
C PRO A 51 6.97 14.68 -1.28
N ILE A 52 6.58 14.11 -0.13
CA ILE A 52 7.19 14.41 1.16
C ILE A 52 8.23 13.38 1.59
N ARG A 53 8.17 12.16 1.05
CA ARG A 53 9.11 11.09 1.41
C ARG A 53 9.05 9.92 0.44
N GLU A 54 10.13 9.16 0.45
CA GLU A 54 10.27 7.86 -0.15
C GLU A 54 10.42 6.81 0.96
N LEU A 55 9.78 5.65 0.80
CA LEU A 55 9.85 4.55 1.75
C LEU A 55 10.34 3.28 1.05
N THR A 56 11.29 2.59 1.67
CA THR A 56 11.68 1.24 1.27
C THR A 56 10.62 0.22 1.69
N TYR A 57 10.65 -0.99 1.10
CA TYR A 57 9.76 -2.07 1.52
C TYR A 57 9.86 -2.39 3.03
N ARG A 58 11.06 -2.32 3.62
CA ARG A 58 11.25 -2.50 5.07
C ARG A 58 10.52 -1.41 5.87
N GLN A 59 10.67 -0.14 5.47
CA GLN A 59 10.06 0.97 6.18
C GLN A 59 8.53 0.94 6.06
N LEU A 60 8.02 0.63 4.87
CA LEU A 60 6.58 0.53 4.62
C LEU A 60 5.95 -0.61 5.43
N SER A 61 6.54 -1.81 5.41
CA SER A 61 6.06 -2.96 6.20
C SER A 61 6.11 -2.68 7.71
N THR A 62 7.18 -2.06 8.19
CA THR A 62 7.30 -1.69 9.61
C THR A 62 6.20 -0.70 10.02
N ALA A 63 5.95 0.33 9.21
CA ALA A 63 4.88 1.29 9.48
C ALA A 63 3.49 0.63 9.48
N ALA A 64 3.23 -0.28 8.52
CA ALA A 64 1.99 -1.04 8.47
C ALA A 64 1.80 -1.92 9.71
N ASP A 65 2.85 -2.60 10.19
CA ASP A 65 2.81 -3.40 11.40
C ASP A 65 2.50 -2.57 12.66
N HIS A 66 3.03 -1.34 12.73
CA HIS A 66 2.70 -0.43 13.84
C HIS A 66 1.22 -0.06 13.83
N VAL A 67 0.67 0.28 12.66
CA VAL A 67 -0.78 0.57 12.51
C VAL A 67 -1.60 -0.66 12.88
N ALA A 68 -1.24 -1.85 12.39
CA ALA A 68 -1.94 -3.09 12.69
C ALA A 68 -1.98 -3.37 14.19
N ARG A 69 -0.85 -3.24 14.90
CA ARG A 69 -0.80 -3.40 16.36
C ARG A 69 -1.68 -2.38 17.09
N ALA A 70 -1.68 -1.12 16.64
CA ALA A 70 -2.52 -0.08 17.24
C ALA A 70 -4.01 -0.39 17.05
N LEU A 71 -4.42 -0.83 15.86
CA LEU A 71 -5.81 -1.22 15.58
C LEU A 71 -6.24 -2.44 16.42
N LEU A 72 -5.36 -3.44 16.56
CA LEU A 72 -5.62 -4.59 17.43
C LEU A 72 -5.77 -4.17 18.89
N ALA A 73 -4.95 -3.22 19.37
CA ALA A 73 -5.06 -2.68 20.73
C ALA A 73 -6.36 -1.87 20.94
N LEU A 74 -6.92 -1.28 19.89
CA LEU A 74 -8.24 -0.64 19.90
C LEU A 74 -9.42 -1.65 19.81
N GLY A 75 -9.13 -2.95 19.67
CA GLY A 75 -10.13 -4.01 19.63
C GLY A 75 -10.66 -4.34 18.24
N VAL A 76 -10.09 -3.79 17.17
CA VAL A 76 -10.50 -4.06 15.78
C VAL A 76 -10.35 -5.56 15.46
N GLN A 77 -11.39 -6.14 14.88
CA GLN A 77 -11.48 -7.55 14.49
C GLN A 77 -11.51 -7.73 12.98
N HIS A 78 -11.37 -8.98 12.54
CA HIS A 78 -11.56 -9.34 11.15
C HIS A 78 -12.99 -8.99 10.69
N GLY A 79 -13.10 -8.30 9.54
CA GLY A 79 -14.39 -7.84 9.00
C GLY A 79 -14.77 -6.42 9.41
N ASP A 80 -14.10 -5.86 10.43
CA ASP A 80 -14.31 -4.47 10.81
C ASP A 80 -13.77 -3.51 9.75
N ARG A 81 -14.43 -2.36 9.64
CA ARG A 81 -14.04 -1.29 8.73
C ARG A 81 -13.40 -0.16 9.54
N VAL A 82 -12.23 0.26 9.08
CA VAL A 82 -11.46 1.38 9.65
C VAL A 82 -11.38 2.49 8.60
N ALA A 83 -11.51 3.75 9.01
CA ALA A 83 -11.57 4.93 8.15
C ALA A 83 -10.63 6.03 8.66
#